data_AF-A0A562PQL1-F1
#
_entry.id   AF-A0A562PQL1-F1
#
_cell.length_a   1.000
_cell.length_b   1.000
_cell.length_c   1.000
_cell.angle_alpha   90.00
_cell.angle_beta   90.00
_cell.angle_gamma   90.00
#
_symmetry.space_group_name_H-M   'P 1'
#
loop_
_entity.id
_entity.type
_entity.pdbx_description
1 polymer ?
#
loop_
_entity_poly.entity_id
_entity_poly.type
_entity_poly.pdbx_seq_one_letter_code
_entity_poly.pdbx_strand_id
1 'polypeptide(L)'
;MTDPTRAALRDLASSARKLHKAMLDVETQYFGAVGGVLEHLQLVTNHPHFAWLLKLSGLMAELDERLDDDEPFDTFTAGEWRTAFEQLVGPRPPIDEDFRKRYLALLHDAPEVAMAHSVLRQALARLPQAE
;
A
#
# COMPACT_ATOMS: atom_id res chain seq x y z
N MET A 1 25.84 -6.97 -6.56
CA MET A 1 24.78 -7.69 -7.31
C MET A 1 23.54 -7.59 -6.45
N THR A 2 22.53 -6.83 -6.86
CA THR A 2 21.33 -6.61 -6.04
C THR A 2 20.56 -7.92 -5.91
N ASP A 3 20.22 -8.32 -4.69
CA ASP A 3 19.38 -9.48 -4.42
C ASP A 3 18.03 -9.32 -5.16
N PRO A 4 17.65 -10.24 -6.06
CA PRO A 4 16.41 -10.13 -6.84
C PRO A 4 15.15 -10.08 -5.98
N THR A 5 15.13 -10.78 -4.83
CA THR A 5 14.00 -10.75 -3.89
C THR A 5 13.86 -9.36 -3.27
N ARG A 6 14.98 -8.80 -2.79
CA ARG A 6 15.01 -7.44 -2.26
C ARG A 6 14.60 -6.40 -3.30
N ALA A 7 15.01 -6.56 -4.55
CA ALA A 7 14.59 -5.68 -5.64
C ALA A 7 13.06 -5.76 -5.87
N ALA A 8 12.48 -6.96 -5.88
CA ALA A 8 11.03 -7.14 -6.01
C ALA A 8 10.25 -6.52 -4.83
N LEU A 9 10.75 -6.65 -3.60
CA LEU A 9 10.18 -6.04 -2.41
C LEU A 9 10.27 -4.50 -2.43
N ARG A 10 11.38 -3.92 -2.93
CA ARG A 10 11.49 -2.47 -3.15
C ARG A 10 10.47 -1.97 -4.17
N ASP A 11 10.27 -2.72 -5.25
CA ASP A 11 9.24 -2.38 -6.24
C ASP A 11 7.83 -2.50 -5.67
N LEU A 12 7.59 -3.48 -4.78
CA LEU A 12 6.34 -3.60 -4.02
C LEU A 12 6.10 -2.36 -3.17
N ALA A 13 7.07 -1.96 -2.34
CA ALA A 13 6.99 -0.77 -1.50
C ALA A 13 6.72 0.51 -2.32
N SER A 14 7.45 0.69 -3.43
CA SER A 14 7.26 1.82 -4.36
C SER A 14 5.85 1.84 -4.96
N SER A 15 5.35 0.68 -5.40
CA SER A 15 4.01 0.56 -6.00
C SER A 15 2.90 0.76 -4.96
N ALA A 16 3.10 0.28 -3.72
CA ALA A 16 2.18 0.48 -2.61
C ALA A 16 2.09 1.97 -2.24
N ARG A 17 3.21 2.70 -2.24
CA ARG A 17 3.24 4.15 -2.02
C ARG A 17 2.44 4.91 -3.08
N LYS A 18 2.51 4.48 -4.34
CA LYS A 18 1.70 5.07 -5.43
C LYS A 18 0.21 4.80 -5.24
N LEU A 19 -0.16 3.58 -4.84
CA LEU A 19 -1.56 3.25 -4.53
C LEU A 19 -2.09 4.05 -3.34
N HIS A 20 -1.34 4.09 -2.23
CA HIS A 20 -1.69 4.90 -1.06
C HIS A 20 -1.89 6.37 -1.43
N LYS A 21 -0.95 6.95 -2.21
CA LYS A 21 -1.08 8.33 -2.69
C LYS A 21 -2.33 8.53 -3.54
N ALA A 22 -2.64 7.63 -4.49
CA ALA A 22 -3.83 7.76 -5.31
C ALA A 22 -5.12 7.76 -4.48
N MET A 23 -5.23 6.87 -3.49
CA MET A 23 -6.38 6.86 -2.57
C MET A 23 -6.45 8.15 -1.74
N LEU A 24 -5.30 8.61 -1.22
CA LEU A 24 -5.21 9.85 -0.45
C LEU A 24 -5.63 11.07 -1.26
N ASP A 25 -5.18 11.16 -2.51
CA ASP A 25 -5.49 12.26 -3.42
C ASP A 25 -7.00 12.30 -3.72
N VAL A 26 -7.65 11.14 -3.94
CA VAL A 26 -9.10 11.05 -4.14
C VAL A 26 -9.86 11.47 -2.88
N GLU A 27 -9.53 10.91 -1.72
CA GLU A 27 -10.23 11.20 -0.46
C GLU A 27 -10.05 12.66 -0.02
N THR A 28 -8.91 13.28 -0.35
CA THR A 28 -8.68 14.70 -0.07
C THR A 28 -9.66 15.60 -0.82
N GLN A 29 -10.18 15.19 -1.97
CA GLN A 29 -11.11 16.01 -2.77
C GLN A 29 -12.41 16.32 -2.00
N TYR A 30 -12.83 15.46 -1.06
CA TYR A 30 -14.00 15.71 -0.21
C TYR A 30 -13.84 16.92 0.73
N PHE A 31 -12.62 17.38 0.96
CA PHE A 31 -12.32 18.53 1.81
C PHE A 31 -12.12 19.83 1.03
N GLY A 32 -12.27 19.79 -0.30
CA GLY A 32 -12.08 20.94 -1.18
C GLY A 32 -10.63 21.42 -1.24
N ALA A 33 -10.44 22.73 -1.41
CA ALA A 33 -9.12 23.34 -1.43
C ALA A 33 -8.49 23.33 -0.02
N VAL A 34 -7.73 22.28 0.26
CA VAL A 34 -6.84 22.24 1.42
C VAL A 34 -5.69 23.22 1.17
N GLY A 35 -5.28 23.97 2.20
CA GLY A 35 -4.34 25.09 2.09
C GLY A 35 -2.93 24.72 1.63
N GLY A 36 -1.91 25.11 2.39
CA GLY A 36 -0.53 24.74 2.09
C GLY A 36 -0.22 23.27 2.37
N VAL A 37 1.02 22.88 2.09
CA VAL A 37 1.54 21.52 2.33
C VAL A 37 1.40 21.12 3.81
N LEU A 38 1.60 22.06 4.73
CA LEU A 38 1.49 21.81 6.16
C LEU A 38 0.04 21.52 6.56
N GLU A 39 -0.92 22.29 6.06
CA GLU A 39 -2.34 22.09 6.30
C GLU A 39 -2.81 20.75 5.71
N HIS A 40 -2.34 20.39 4.52
CA HIS A 40 -2.62 19.07 3.94
C HIS A 40 -2.05 17.95 4.80
N LEU A 41 -0.79 18.07 5.25
CA LEU A 41 -0.19 17.09 6.15
C LEU A 41 -0.98 16.98 7.46
N GLN A 42 -1.38 18.10 8.06
CA GLN A 42 -2.19 18.09 9.29
C GLN A 42 -3.54 17.43 9.08
N LEU A 43 -4.20 17.69 7.95
CA LEU A 43 -5.48 17.07 7.61
C LEU A 43 -5.34 15.55 7.52
N VAL A 44 -4.41 15.07 6.68
CA VAL A 44 -4.27 13.63 6.42
C VAL A 44 -3.77 12.86 7.65
N THR A 45 -3.02 13.52 8.53
CA THR A 45 -2.45 12.88 9.73
C THR A 45 -3.42 12.87 10.91
N ASN A 46 -4.25 13.91 11.06
CA ASN A 46 -5.06 14.10 12.28
C ASN A 46 -6.55 13.87 12.08
N HIS A 47 -7.06 13.92 10.85
CA HIS A 47 -8.50 13.82 10.62
C HIS A 47 -8.97 12.35 10.57
N PRO A 48 -10.00 11.93 11.35
CA PRO A 48 -10.44 10.53 11.44
C PRO A 48 -10.84 9.88 10.12
N HIS A 49 -11.24 10.70 9.14
CA HIS A 49 -11.55 10.24 7.78
C HIS A 49 -10.39 9.46 7.12
N PHE A 50 -9.13 9.80 7.43
CA PHE A 50 -7.95 9.15 6.83
C PHE A 50 -7.41 7.99 7.67
N ALA A 51 -7.99 7.72 8.85
CA ALA A 51 -7.47 6.71 9.78
C ALA A 51 -7.40 5.29 9.17
N TRP A 52 -8.26 4.98 8.21
CA TRP A 52 -8.25 3.69 7.54
C TRP A 52 -7.00 3.51 6.63
N LEU A 53 -6.47 4.58 6.04
CA LEU A 53 -5.25 4.51 5.21
C LEU A 53 -3.99 4.14 6.01
N LEU A 54 -4.02 4.33 7.34
CA LEU A 54 -2.93 3.95 8.24
C LEU A 54 -2.58 2.45 8.16
N LYS A 55 -3.54 1.59 7.79
CA LYS A 55 -3.29 0.15 7.64
C LYS A 55 -2.28 -0.14 6.53
N LEU A 56 -2.42 0.55 5.39
CA LEU A 56 -1.49 0.38 4.27
C LEU A 56 -0.17 1.09 4.53
N SER A 57 -0.20 2.32 5.06
CA SER A 57 1.04 3.05 5.36
C SER A 57 1.87 2.40 6.46
N GLY A 58 1.22 1.77 7.46
CA GLY A 58 1.88 0.96 8.49
C GLY A 58 2.60 -0.24 7.88
N LEU A 59 1.90 -1.04 7.06
CA LEU A 59 2.53 -2.18 6.38
C LEU A 59 3.68 -1.75 5.45
N MET A 60 3.56 -0.60 4.79
CA MET A 60 4.65 -0.02 4.00
C MET A 60 5.85 0.37 4.86
N ALA A 61 5.63 0.98 6.02
CA ALA A 61 6.70 1.37 6.94
C ALA A 61 7.43 0.14 7.51
N GLU A 62 6.71 -0.91 7.89
CA GLU A 62 7.29 -2.18 8.33
C GLU A 62 8.15 -2.83 7.22
N LEU A 63 7.68 -2.78 5.97
CA LEU A 63 8.45 -3.28 4.82
C LEU A 63 9.69 -2.41 4.55
N ASP A 64 9.57 -1.09 4.61
CA ASP A 64 10.69 -0.15 4.43
C ASP A 64 11.77 -0.40 5.50
N GLU A 65 11.39 -0.57 6.77
CA GLU A 65 12.30 -0.90 7.87
C GLU A 65 13.03 -2.23 7.60
N ARG A 66 12.30 -3.28 7.25
CA ARG A 66 12.89 -4.59 6.94
C ARG A 66 13.77 -4.57 5.67
N LEU A 67 13.53 -3.65 4.74
CA LEU A 67 14.32 -3.41 3.54
C LEU A 67 15.60 -2.61 3.80
N ASP A 68 15.69 -1.92 4.93
CA ASP A 68 16.88 -1.22 5.40
C ASP A 68 17.81 -2.14 6.21
N ASP A 69 17.28 -3.23 6.78
CA ASP A 69 18.09 -4.28 7.40
C ASP A 69 18.98 -5.01 6.38
N ASP A 70 20.21 -5.35 6.77
CA ASP A 70 21.15 -6.13 5.94
C ASP A 70 20.80 -7.62 5.86
N GLU A 71 19.79 -8.08 6.62
CA GLU A 71 19.39 -9.48 6.63
C GLU A 71 18.78 -9.93 5.29
N PRO A 72 19.19 -11.08 4.74
CA PRO A 72 18.63 -11.61 3.50
C PRO A 72 17.14 -11.94 3.67
N PHE A 73 16.38 -11.87 2.59
CA PHE A 73 15.01 -12.39 2.56
C PHE A 73 15.04 -13.80 2.00
N ASP A 74 14.60 -14.78 2.79
CA ASP A 74 14.31 -16.10 2.23
C ASP A 74 12.96 -16.09 1.47
N THR A 75 12.70 -17.18 0.76
CA THR A 75 11.48 -17.35 -0.04
C THR A 75 10.21 -17.28 0.82
N PHE A 76 10.28 -17.78 2.06
CA PHE A 76 9.14 -17.83 2.97
C PHE A 76 8.77 -16.41 3.44
N THR A 77 9.73 -15.65 3.98
CA THR A 77 9.52 -14.26 4.41
C THR A 77 9.04 -13.37 3.26
N ALA A 78 9.59 -13.55 2.05
CA ALA A 78 9.11 -12.80 0.88
C ALA A 78 7.64 -13.13 0.53
N GLY A 79 7.21 -14.37 0.74
CA GLY A 79 5.83 -14.81 0.56
C GLY A 79 4.88 -14.26 1.64
N GLU A 80 5.36 -14.08 2.88
CA GLU A 80 4.59 -13.45 3.96
C GLU A 80 4.26 -12.00 3.63
N TRP A 81 5.23 -11.23 3.11
CA TRP A 81 4.99 -9.86 2.64
C TRP A 81 3.93 -9.83 1.53
N ARG A 82 4.03 -10.72 0.54
CA ARG A 82 3.01 -10.83 -0.51
C ARG A 82 1.63 -11.09 0.10
N THR A 83 1.54 -12.00 1.06
CA THR A 83 0.29 -12.38 1.72
C THR A 83 -0.32 -11.20 2.48
N ALA A 84 0.48 -10.47 3.27
CA ALA A 84 0.02 -9.30 4.02
C ALA A 84 -0.57 -8.21 3.11
N PHE A 85 0.11 -7.89 2.00
CA PHE A 85 -0.43 -6.94 1.01
C PHE A 85 -1.67 -7.48 0.30
N GLU A 86 -1.71 -8.77 -0.06
CA GLU A 86 -2.89 -9.37 -0.69
C GLU A 86 -4.11 -9.40 0.25
N GLN A 87 -3.90 -9.52 1.56
CA GLN A 87 -4.95 -9.43 2.58
C GLN A 87 -5.51 -8.01 2.76
N LEU A 88 -4.76 -6.95 2.45
CA LEU A 88 -5.29 -5.58 2.44
C LEU A 88 -5.89 -5.19 1.08
N VAL A 89 -5.18 -5.41 -0.02
CA VAL A 89 -5.49 -4.84 -1.35
C VAL A 89 -5.55 -5.88 -2.48
N GLY A 90 -5.40 -7.17 -2.18
CA GLY A 90 -5.42 -8.25 -3.17
C GLY A 90 -6.60 -9.21 -3.04
N PRO A 91 -6.52 -10.41 -3.64
CA PRO A 91 -7.64 -11.35 -3.72
C PRO A 91 -7.82 -12.22 -2.46
N ARG A 92 -6.95 -12.10 -1.46
CA ARG A 92 -7.04 -12.90 -0.23
C ARG A 92 -8.16 -12.38 0.67
N PRO A 93 -8.70 -13.24 1.57
CA PRO A 93 -9.65 -12.81 2.59
C PRO A 93 -9.11 -11.59 3.35
N PRO A 94 -9.94 -10.56 3.56
CA PRO A 94 -9.48 -9.33 4.20
C PRO A 94 -9.17 -9.57 5.69
N ILE A 95 -8.08 -8.97 6.16
CA ILE A 95 -7.79 -8.85 7.59
C ILE A 95 -8.51 -7.66 8.24
N ASP A 96 -8.99 -6.73 7.42
CA ASP A 96 -9.75 -5.55 7.82
C ASP A 96 -10.85 -5.26 6.80
N GLU A 97 -12.10 -5.51 7.21
CA GLU A 97 -13.29 -5.36 6.35
C GLU A 97 -13.60 -3.90 6.03
N ASP A 98 -13.35 -2.96 6.97
CA ASP A 98 -13.62 -1.53 6.73
C ASP A 98 -12.63 -0.97 5.71
N PHE A 99 -11.34 -1.30 5.86
CA PHE A 99 -10.33 -0.97 4.87
C PHE A 99 -10.72 -1.52 3.50
N ARG A 100 -11.04 -2.83 3.44
CA ARG A 100 -11.35 -3.52 2.19
C ARG A 100 -12.53 -2.88 1.48
N LYS A 101 -13.59 -2.55 2.20
CA LYS A 101 -14.79 -1.92 1.65
C LYS A 101 -14.48 -0.57 1.01
N ARG A 102 -13.76 0.31 1.71
CA ARG A 102 -13.39 1.65 1.19
C ARG A 102 -12.45 1.55 0.00
N TYR A 103 -11.43 0.71 0.11
CA TYR A 103 -10.51 0.43 -0.97
C TYR A 103 -11.23 -0.06 -2.24
N LEU A 104 -12.17 -1.00 -2.13
CA LEU A 104 -12.93 -1.50 -3.28
C LEU A 104 -13.84 -0.44 -3.90
N ALA A 105 -14.42 0.46 -3.09
CA ALA A 105 -15.18 1.60 -3.61
C ALA A 105 -14.28 2.51 -4.45
N LEU A 106 -13.13 2.93 -3.91
CA LEU A 106 -12.17 3.76 -4.66
C LEU A 106 -11.62 3.04 -5.90
N LEU A 107 -11.37 1.74 -5.82
CA LEU A 107 -10.91 0.94 -6.95
C LEU A 107 -11.93 0.92 -8.10
N HIS A 108 -13.23 0.98 -7.78
CA HIS A 108 -14.31 1.04 -8.76
C HIS A 108 -14.50 2.45 -9.32
N ASP A 109 -14.48 3.46 -8.46
CA ASP A 109 -14.92 4.82 -8.78
C ASP A 109 -13.79 5.73 -9.30
N ALA A 110 -12.52 5.43 -8.99
CA ALA A 110 -11.37 6.26 -9.33
C ALA A 110 -10.38 5.53 -10.27
N PRO A 111 -10.30 5.92 -11.57
CA PRO A 111 -9.39 5.30 -12.53
C PRO A 111 -7.91 5.30 -12.11
N GLU A 112 -7.45 6.36 -11.45
CA GLU A 112 -6.09 6.48 -10.91
C GLU A 112 -5.78 5.43 -9.85
N VAL A 113 -6.76 5.06 -9.01
CA VAL A 113 -6.62 4.00 -8.01
C VAL A 113 -6.58 2.64 -8.69
N ALA A 114 -7.43 2.41 -9.70
CA ALA A 114 -7.40 1.18 -10.51
C ALA A 114 -6.06 0.99 -11.24
N MET A 115 -5.51 2.06 -11.83
CA MET A 115 -4.20 2.02 -12.47
C MET A 115 -3.08 1.72 -11.46
N ALA A 116 -3.06 2.43 -10.32
CA ALA A 116 -2.05 2.20 -9.28
C ALA A 116 -2.13 0.77 -8.70
N HIS A 117 -3.35 0.25 -8.51
CA HIS A 117 -3.55 -1.13 -8.10
C HIS A 117 -3.01 -2.13 -9.12
N SER A 118 -3.20 -1.89 -10.42
CA SER A 118 -2.67 -2.78 -11.46
C SER A 118 -1.14 -2.92 -11.41
N VAL A 119 -0.44 -1.81 -11.16
CA VAL A 119 1.02 -1.77 -10.98
C VAL A 119 1.42 -2.53 -9.72
N LEU A 120 0.71 -2.33 -8.61
CA LEU A 120 0.94 -3.07 -7.38
C LEU A 120 0.77 -4.59 -7.58
N ARG A 121 -0.25 -5.02 -8.34
CA ARG A 121 -0.46 -6.44 -8.67
C ARG A 121 0.68 -7.02 -9.49
N GLN A 122 1.25 -6.26 -10.41
CA GLN A 122 2.43 -6.69 -11.17
C GLN A 122 3.65 -6.85 -10.26
N ALA A 123 3.82 -5.96 -9.26
CA ALA A 123 4.89 -6.11 -8.27
C ALA A 123 4.69 -7.36 -7.39
N LEU A 124 3.46 -7.59 -6.89
CA LEU A 124 3.11 -8.79 -6.10
C LEU A 124 3.33 -10.09 -6.86
N ALA A 125 3.07 -10.11 -8.17
CA ALA A 125 3.25 -11.28 -9.01
C ALA A 125 4.71 -11.74 -9.15
N ARG A 126 5.68 -10.87 -8.82
CA ARG A 126 7.12 -11.20 -8.83
C ARG A 126 7.60 -11.83 -7.52
N LEU A 127 6.77 -11.84 -6.48
CA LEU A 127 7.08 -12.44 -5.19
C LEU A 127 6.54 -13.87 -5.11
N PRO A 128 7.22 -14.78 -4.39
CA PRO A 128 6.71 -16.13 -4.16
C PRO A 128 5.37 -16.08 -3.43
N GLN A 129 4.55 -17.10 -3.63
CA GLN A 129 3.39 -17.34 -2.78
C GLN A 129 3.89 -17.94 -1.46
N ALA A 130 3.41 -17.46 -0.32
CA ALA A 130 3.55 -18.22 0.92
C ALA A 130 2.77 -19.53 0.75
N GLU A 131 3.41 -20.65 1.12
CA GLU A 131 2.77 -21.97 1.22
C GLU A 131 1.71 -22.01 2.32
#